data_AF-A0A959QPZ6-F1
#
_entry.id   AF-A0A959QPZ6-F1
#
_cell.length_a   1.000
_cell.length_b   1.000
_cell.length_c   1.000
_cell.angle_alpha   90.00
_cell.angle_beta   90.00
_cell.angle_gamma   90.00
#
_symmetry.space_group_name_H-M   'P 1'
#
loop_
_entity.id
_entity.type
_entity.pdbx_description
1 polymer ?
#
loop_
_entity_poly.entity_id
_entity_poly.type
_entity_poly.pdbx_seq_one_letter_code
_entity_poly.pdbx_strand_id
1 'polypeptide(L)'
;MQPIFREIFGDRIYGAEFLRLYKDMAQTFTRDTIEQLYRDIEDRGIPVSFTEINAKVAAFNNELINRATWIREDYKENKGYSSPKLTRGCKKIISQCVKEYLRALQIANRTVQYDYVS
;
A
#
# COMPACT_ATOMS: atom_id res chain seq x y z
N MET A 1 -25.55 6.30 -30.38
CA MET A 1 -24.46 5.53 -29.73
C MET A 1 -25.08 4.21 -29.26
N GLN A 2 -24.64 3.05 -29.77
CA GLN A 2 -25.27 1.75 -29.45
C GLN A 2 -25.14 1.40 -27.95
N PRO A 3 -26.13 0.72 -27.34
CA PRO A 3 -26.18 0.45 -25.90
C PRO A 3 -24.95 -0.31 -25.36
N ILE A 4 -24.37 -1.20 -26.17
CA ILE A 4 -23.16 -1.99 -25.82
C ILE A 4 -21.96 -1.08 -25.50
N PHE A 5 -21.81 0.05 -26.18
CA PHE A 5 -20.70 0.96 -25.89
C PHE A 5 -20.87 1.65 -24.53
N ARG A 6 -22.10 1.99 -24.12
CA ARG A 6 -22.32 2.63 -22.81
C ARG A 6 -21.95 1.72 -21.64
N GLU A 7 -22.27 0.43 -21.72
CA GLU A 7 -21.91 -0.55 -20.69
C GLU A 7 -20.38 -0.77 -20.62
N ILE A 8 -19.73 -0.96 -21.76
CA ILE A 8 -18.28 -1.20 -21.81
C ILE A 8 -17.47 0.02 -21.35
N PHE A 9 -17.89 1.24 -21.73
CA PHE A 9 -17.23 2.47 -21.28
C PHE A 9 -17.52 2.78 -19.81
N GLY A 10 -18.76 2.55 -19.35
CA GLY A 10 -19.11 2.64 -17.93
C GLY A 10 -18.20 1.75 -17.08
N ASP A 11 -18.15 0.46 -17.36
CA ASP A 11 -17.37 -0.51 -16.57
C ASP A 11 -15.87 -0.18 -16.51
N ARG A 12 -15.30 0.35 -17.59
CA ARG A 12 -13.89 0.81 -17.60
C ARG A 12 -13.66 2.04 -16.74
N ILE A 13 -14.59 3.01 -16.78
CA ILE A 13 -14.47 4.25 -15.99
C ILE A 13 -14.55 3.91 -14.50
N TYR A 14 -15.55 3.13 -14.09
CA TYR A 14 -15.71 2.72 -12.69
C TYR A 14 -14.49 1.93 -12.19
N GLY A 15 -14.03 0.90 -12.91
CA GLY A 15 -12.85 0.12 -12.46
C GLY A 15 -11.57 0.96 -12.31
N ALA A 16 -11.39 2.01 -13.11
CA ALA A 16 -10.27 2.93 -12.97
C ALA A 16 -10.41 3.84 -11.74
N GLU A 17 -11.63 4.24 -11.39
CA GLU A 17 -11.91 5.04 -10.19
C GLU A 17 -11.62 4.28 -8.90
N PHE A 18 -12.06 3.02 -8.80
CA PHE A 18 -11.74 2.14 -7.65
C PHE A 18 -10.22 1.95 -7.50
N LEU A 19 -9.51 1.76 -8.62
CA LEU A 19 -8.06 1.61 -8.60
C LEU A 19 -7.35 2.91 -8.19
N ARG A 20 -7.87 4.06 -8.63
CA ARG A 20 -7.37 5.38 -8.23
C ARG A 20 -7.58 5.63 -6.73
N LEU A 21 -8.78 5.36 -6.22
CA LEU A 21 -9.11 5.47 -4.81
C LEU A 21 -8.18 4.59 -3.96
N TYR A 22 -7.97 3.33 -4.37
CA TYR A 22 -7.04 2.44 -3.69
C TYR A 22 -5.61 2.99 -3.69
N LYS A 23 -5.17 3.54 -4.82
CA LYS A 23 -3.83 4.14 -4.95
C LYS A 23 -3.65 5.29 -3.96
N ASP A 24 -4.59 6.23 -3.92
CA ASP A 24 -4.49 7.42 -3.08
C ASP A 24 -4.50 7.04 -1.59
N MET A 25 -5.36 6.09 -1.20
CA MET A 25 -5.39 5.52 0.16
C MET A 25 -4.07 4.81 0.50
N ALA A 26 -3.56 3.95 -0.38
CA ALA A 26 -2.33 3.19 -0.13
C ALA A 26 -1.12 4.14 0.01
N GLN A 27 -1.04 5.18 -0.82
CA GLN A 27 0.04 6.17 -0.75
C GLN A 27 -0.04 7.01 0.54
N THR A 28 -1.23 7.42 0.95
CA THR A 28 -1.45 8.16 2.20
C THR A 28 -1.00 7.31 3.38
N PHE A 29 -1.50 6.08 3.49
CA PHE A 29 -1.10 5.17 4.56
C PHE A 29 0.40 4.86 4.56
N THR A 30 1.02 4.72 3.38
CA THR A 30 2.46 4.50 3.27
C THR A 30 3.24 5.66 3.89
N ARG A 31 2.86 6.89 3.54
CA ARG A 31 3.49 8.11 4.07
C ARG A 31 3.33 8.20 5.59
N ASP A 32 2.11 8.04 6.09
CA ASP A 32 1.82 8.13 7.52
C ASP A 32 2.59 7.06 8.32
N THR A 33 2.69 5.85 7.78
CA THR A 33 3.43 4.75 8.42
C THR A 33 4.95 5.01 8.40
N ILE A 34 5.48 5.64 7.34
CA ILE A 34 6.89 6.04 7.27
C ILE A 34 7.19 7.16 8.25
N GLU A 35 6.30 8.15 8.38
CA GLU A 35 6.45 9.23 9.35
C GLU A 35 6.43 8.70 10.79
N GLN A 36 5.51 7.79 11.10
CA GLN A 36 5.47 7.13 12.40
C GLN A 36 6.74 6.31 12.66
N LEU A 37 7.23 5.60 11.63
CA LEU A 37 8.47 4.84 11.73
C LEU A 37 9.67 5.72 12.11
N TYR A 38 9.81 6.90 11.49
CA TYR A 38 10.93 7.79 11.82
C TYR A 38 10.84 8.27 13.27
N ARG A 39 9.64 8.62 13.76
CA ARG A 39 9.43 8.99 15.17
C ARG A 39 9.76 7.84 16.12
N ASP A 40 9.27 6.63 15.83
CA ASP A 40 9.55 5.44 16.65
C ASP A 40 11.06 5.19 16.78
N ILE A 41 11.83 5.42 15.71
CA ILE A 41 13.27 5.18 15.69
C ILE A 41 14.02 6.28 16.44
N GLU A 42 13.62 7.54 16.26
CA GLU A 42 14.17 8.68 17.00
C GLU A 42 13.95 8.52 18.52
N ASP A 43 12.75 8.12 18.93
CA ASP A 43 12.40 7.93 20.35
C ASP A 43 13.13 6.73 20.99
N ARG A 44 13.32 5.65 20.23
CA ARG A 44 13.89 4.41 20.77
C ARG A 44 15.41 4.47 20.92
N GLY A 45 16.08 5.29 20.12
CA GLY A 45 17.53 5.47 20.14
C GLY A 45 18.34 4.26 19.66
N ILE A 46 17.78 3.03 19.58
CA ILE A 46 18.48 1.81 19.16
C ILE A 46 18.02 1.31 17.76
N PRO A 47 18.93 0.70 16.97
CA PRO A 47 18.58 0.10 15.68
C PRO A 47 17.51 -0.99 15.79
N VAL A 48 16.66 -1.08 14.76
CA VAL A 48 15.64 -2.14 14.60
C VAL A 48 16.31 -3.43 14.12
N SER A 49 16.03 -4.56 14.78
CA SER A 49 16.57 -5.86 14.37
C SER A 49 15.99 -6.34 13.04
N PHE A 50 16.69 -7.26 12.37
CA PHE A 50 16.19 -7.89 11.13
C PHE A 50 14.82 -8.56 11.31
N THR A 51 14.62 -9.24 12.44
CA THR A 51 13.33 -9.87 12.78
C THR A 51 12.21 -8.84 12.92
N GLU A 52 12.47 -7.72 13.58
CA GLU A 52 11.50 -6.63 13.72
C GLU A 52 11.21 -5.93 12.39
N ILE A 53 12.21 -5.76 11.52
CA ILE A 53 12.02 -5.24 10.16
C ILE A 53 11.04 -6.14 9.39
N ASN A 54 11.28 -7.45 9.39
CA ASN A 54 10.40 -8.39 8.70
C ASN A 54 8.98 -8.37 9.27
N ALA A 55 8.84 -8.30 10.60
CA ALA A 55 7.54 -8.23 11.25
C ALA A 55 6.78 -6.95 10.87
N LYS A 56 7.45 -5.78 10.89
CA LYS A 56 6.87 -4.49 10.48
C LYS A 56 6.47 -4.49 9.02
N VAL A 57 7.32 -5.00 8.11
CA VAL A 57 7.01 -5.12 6.68
C VAL A 57 5.83 -6.06 6.43
N ALA A 58 5.77 -7.20 7.12
CA ALA A 58 4.68 -8.16 7.00
C ALA A 58 3.34 -7.55 7.46
N ALA A 59 3.34 -6.85 8.60
CA ALA A 59 2.17 -6.15 9.11
C ALA A 59 1.69 -5.07 8.12
N PHE A 60 2.61 -4.25 7.61
CA PHE A 60 2.32 -3.22 6.61
C PHE A 60 1.72 -3.80 5.32
N ASN A 61 2.31 -4.89 4.80
CA ASN A 61 1.82 -5.58 3.61
C ASN A 61 0.42 -6.17 3.83
N ASN A 62 0.18 -6.81 4.97
CA ASN A 62 -1.12 -7.39 5.30
C ASN A 62 -2.21 -6.32 5.36
N GLU A 63 -1.91 -5.15 5.94
CA GLU A 63 -2.87 -4.07 6.01
C GLU A 63 -3.24 -3.51 4.63
N LEU A 64 -2.26 -3.39 3.72
CA LEU A 64 -2.54 -3.01 2.34
C LEU A 64 -3.37 -4.07 1.59
N ILE A 65 -3.14 -5.36 1.86
CA ILE A 65 -3.94 -6.47 1.32
C ILE A 65 -5.38 -6.43 1.83
N ASN A 66 -5.58 -6.17 3.12
CA ASN A 66 -6.91 -6.04 3.72
C ASN A 66 -7.67 -4.92 3.01
N ARG A 67 -7.09 -3.73 2.90
CA ARG A 67 -7.70 -2.59 2.20
C ARG A 67 -7.96 -2.85 0.72
N ALA A 68 -7.07 -3.56 0.03
CA ALA A 68 -7.30 -3.98 -1.35
C ALA A 68 -8.48 -4.96 -1.47
N THR A 69 -8.75 -5.74 -0.44
CA THR A 69 -9.88 -6.67 -0.40
C THR A 69 -11.19 -5.89 -0.26
N TRP A 70 -11.28 -4.93 0.67
CA TRP A 70 -12.42 -4.03 0.78
C TRP A 70 -12.78 -3.33 -0.54
N ILE A 71 -11.80 -2.73 -1.22
CA ILE A 71 -12.03 -2.07 -2.53
C ILE A 71 -12.55 -3.03 -3.60
N ARG A 72 -12.06 -4.28 -3.61
CA ARG A 72 -12.49 -5.29 -4.58
C ARG A 72 -13.87 -5.85 -4.27
N GLU A 73 -14.21 -5.95 -2.99
CA GLU A 73 -15.54 -6.35 -2.52
C GLU A 73 -16.56 -5.27 -2.86
N ASP A 74 -16.28 -4.00 -2.55
CA ASP A 74 -17.14 -2.87 -2.93
C ASP A 74 -17.35 -2.80 -4.46
N TYR A 75 -16.27 -2.99 -5.25
CA TYR A 75 -16.41 -3.11 -6.71
C TYR A 75 -17.36 -4.25 -7.11
N LYS A 76 -17.22 -5.43 -6.48
CA LYS A 76 -18.02 -6.61 -6.80
C LYS A 76 -19.48 -6.41 -6.41
N GLU A 77 -19.76 -5.77 -5.29
CA GLU A 77 -21.11 -5.43 -4.86
C GLU A 77 -21.78 -4.45 -5.84
N ASN A 78 -21.04 -3.44 -6.32
CA ASN A 78 -21.55 -2.47 -7.28
C ASN A 78 -21.74 -3.03 -8.71
N LYS A 79 -20.94 -4.02 -9.13
CA LYS A 79 -20.92 -4.54 -10.51
C LYS A 79 -21.51 -5.95 -10.67
N GLY A 80 -21.68 -6.69 -9.58
CA GLY A 80 -22.08 -8.09 -9.59
C GLY A 80 -20.98 -9.09 -9.97
N TYR A 81 -19.76 -8.63 -10.30
CA TYR A 81 -18.64 -9.50 -10.70
C TYR A 81 -17.28 -8.94 -10.27
N SER A 82 -16.27 -9.81 -10.20
CA SER A 82 -14.89 -9.42 -9.84
C SER A 82 -14.09 -8.89 -11.03
N SER A 83 -13.22 -7.90 -10.82
CA SER A 83 -12.31 -7.41 -11.86
C SER A 83 -10.87 -7.93 -11.71
N PRO A 84 -10.36 -8.75 -12.66
CA PRO A 84 -8.96 -9.18 -12.68
C PRO A 84 -7.98 -8.01 -12.86
N LYS A 85 -8.37 -6.97 -13.61
CA LYS A 85 -7.56 -5.77 -13.81
C LYS A 85 -7.40 -4.97 -12.53
N LEU A 86 -8.49 -4.78 -11.79
CA LEU A 86 -8.46 -4.14 -10.46
C LEU A 86 -7.55 -4.94 -9.52
N THR A 87 -7.72 -6.27 -9.48
CA THR A 87 -6.88 -7.16 -8.67
C THR A 87 -5.39 -7.03 -8.99
N ARG A 88 -5.02 -7.07 -10.28
CA ARG A 88 -3.62 -6.89 -10.70
C ARG A 88 -3.12 -5.48 -10.38
N GLY A 89 -3.96 -4.46 -10.53
CA GLY A 89 -3.66 -3.07 -10.19
C GLY A 89 -3.34 -2.91 -8.70
N CYS A 90 -4.19 -3.40 -7.81
CA CYS A 90 -3.96 -3.39 -6.37
C CYS A 90 -2.65 -4.09 -6.02
N LYS A 91 -2.39 -5.29 -6.56
CA LYS A 91 -1.11 -6.02 -6.34
C LYS A 91 0.12 -5.20 -6.72
N LYS A 92 0.06 -4.45 -7.84
CA LYS A 92 1.16 -3.59 -8.29
C LYS A 92 1.39 -2.42 -7.33
N ILE A 93 0.32 -1.79 -6.86
CA ILE A 93 0.38 -0.69 -5.88
C ILE A 93 0.94 -1.20 -4.55
N ILE A 94 0.45 -2.33 -4.03
CA ILE A 94 0.98 -2.97 -2.82
C ILE A 94 2.49 -3.18 -2.93
N SER A 95 2.95 -3.80 -4.03
CA SER A 95 4.37 -4.06 -4.23
C SER A 95 5.21 -2.77 -4.23
N GLN A 96 4.69 -1.69 -4.79
CA GLN A 96 5.37 -0.39 -4.79
C GLN A 96 5.45 0.19 -3.38
N CYS A 97 4.34 0.25 -2.65
CA CYS A 97 4.27 0.75 -1.29
C CYS A 97 5.17 -0.05 -0.33
N VAL A 98 5.17 -1.39 -0.43
CA VAL A 98 6.02 -2.26 0.40
C VAL A 98 7.51 -1.99 0.16
N LYS A 99 7.92 -1.78 -1.11
CA LYS A 99 9.31 -1.43 -1.43
C LYS A 99 9.70 -0.06 -0.87
N GLU A 100 8.79 0.90 -0.92
CA GLU A 100 8.99 2.24 -0.37
C GLU A 100 9.15 2.20 1.15
N TYR A 101 8.26 1.48 1.85
CA TYR A 101 8.33 1.28 3.29
C TYR A 101 9.62 0.55 3.72
N LEU A 102 9.99 -0.54 3.03
CA LEU A 102 11.24 -1.25 3.30
C LEU A 102 12.47 -0.35 3.10
N ARG A 103 12.45 0.50 2.08
CA ARG A 103 13.53 1.47 1.84
C ARG A 103 13.63 2.49 2.99
N ALA A 104 12.50 3.00 3.46
CA ALA A 104 12.46 3.92 4.61
C ALA A 104 13.02 3.26 5.87
N LEU A 105 12.62 2.01 6.16
CA LEU A 105 13.19 1.20 7.25
C LEU A 105 14.71 1.07 7.16
N GLN A 106 15.23 0.74 5.98
CA GLN A 106 16.67 0.60 5.78
C GLN A 106 17.43 1.91 5.96
N ILE A 107 16.87 3.04 5.54
CA ILE A 107 17.47 4.36 5.71
C ILE A 107 17.49 4.73 7.19
N ALA A 108 16.33 4.67 7.86
CA ALA A 108 16.21 5.02 9.27
C ALA A 108 17.16 4.20 10.15
N ASN A 109 17.26 2.89 9.87
CA ASN A 109 18.10 1.99 10.64
C ASN A 109 19.60 2.22 10.42
N ARG A 110 19.99 2.71 9.23
CA ARG A 110 21.38 3.09 8.96
C ARG A 110 21.75 4.37 9.71
N THR A 111 20.87 5.37 9.76
CA THR A 111 21.14 6.64 10.45
C THR A 111 21.50 6.40 11.91
N VAL A 112 20.70 5.59 12.62
CA VAL A 112 20.97 5.25 14.03
C VAL A 112 22.30 4.52 14.21
N GLN A 113 22.69 3.64 13.27
CA GLN A 113 23.98 2.95 13.37
C GLN A 113 25.19 3.88 13.27
N TYR A 114 25.10 5.00 12.55
CA TYR A 114 26.20 5.97 12.45
C TYR A 114 26.34 6.81 13.73
N ASP A 115 25.23 7.14 14.37
CA ASP A 115 25.23 7.93 15.61
C ASP A 115 25.84 7.18 16.81
N TYR A 116 25.88 5.84 16.77
CA TYR A 116 26.54 5.02 17.80
C TYR A 116 28.06 4.84 17.62
N VAL A 117 28.59 5.11 16.44
CA VAL A 117 30.01 4.87 16.09
C VAL A 117 30.82 6.18 16.10
N SER A 118 30.15 7.31 16.32
CA SER A 118 30.72 8.66 16.36
C SER A 118 30.88 9.15 17.80
#